data_AF-A0A350AWU7-F1
#
_entry.id   AF-A0A350AWU7-F1
#
_cell.length_a   1.000
_cell.length_b   1.000
_cell.length_c   1.000
_cell.angle_alpha   90.00
_cell.angle_beta   90.00
_cell.angle_gamma   90.00
#
_symmetry.space_group_name_H-M   'P 1'
#
loop_
_entity.id
_entity.type
_entity.pdbx_description
1 polymer ?
#
loop_
_entity_poly.entity_id
_entity_poly.type
_entity_poly.pdbx_seq_one_letter_code
_entity_poly.pdbx_strand_id
1 'polypeptide(L)'
;MNNSYLKKEQGERSAKGGMILIIISNLILLSPHILPINMSTNSYLLFGGLSTIGFVMFFAGLSKYSYKKPWAFWFLGIYALLLLRTPPVGTVLGLFSLCYLVKTRAAFFAKNTAQ
;
A
#
# COMPACT_ATOMS: atom_id res chain seq x y z
N MET A 1 -14.65 -0.31 26.85
CA MET A 1 -14.48 -0.27 25.38
C MET A 1 -13.36 -1.23 24.99
N ASN A 2 -13.64 -2.19 24.12
CA ASN A 2 -12.78 -3.36 23.89
C ASN A 2 -11.54 -2.98 23.03
N ASN A 3 -10.34 -3.27 23.53
CA ASN A 3 -9.04 -2.91 22.94
C ASN A 3 -8.86 -3.45 21.50
N SER A 4 -9.63 -4.48 21.13
CA SER A 4 -9.69 -5.08 19.79
C SER A 4 -10.34 -4.18 18.73
N TYR A 5 -11.34 -3.37 19.08
CA TYR A 5 -11.98 -2.44 18.14
C TYR A 5 -11.05 -1.28 17.79
N LEU A 6 -10.36 -0.73 18.78
CA LEU A 6 -9.42 0.38 18.58
C LEU A 6 -8.24 -0.02 17.67
N LYS A 7 -7.71 -1.25 17.82
CA LYS A 7 -6.66 -1.78 16.94
C LYS A 7 -7.14 -1.91 15.48
N LYS A 8 -8.36 -2.39 15.25
CA LYS A 8 -8.93 -2.51 13.89
C LYS A 8 -9.14 -1.15 13.24
N GLU A 9 -9.63 -0.17 14.00
CA GLU A 9 -9.84 1.19 13.50
C GLU A 9 -8.50 1.89 13.18
N GLN A 10 -7.48 1.74 14.03
CA GLN A 10 -6.14 2.24 13.76
C GLN A 10 -5.51 1.59 12.51
N GLY A 11 -5.69 0.27 12.35
CA GLY A 11 -5.27 -0.45 11.14
C GLY A 11 -5.95 0.07 9.88
N GLU A 12 -7.25 0.35 9.94
CA GLU A 12 -8.01 0.94 8.84
C GLU A 12 -7.51 2.35 8.47
N ARG A 13 -7.31 3.21 9.48
CA ARG A 13 -6.79 4.56 9.25
C ARG A 13 -5.39 4.54 8.64
N SER A 14 -4.51 3.65 9.12
CA SER A 14 -3.15 3.48 8.57
C SER A 14 -3.19 2.96 7.14
N ALA A 15 -4.03 1.97 6.85
CA ALA A 15 -4.19 1.43 5.50
C ALA A 15 -4.76 2.47 4.53
N LYS A 16 -5.84 3.18 4.92
CA LYS A 16 -6.40 4.26 4.08
C LYS A 16 -5.41 5.40 3.87
N GLY A 17 -4.71 5.83 4.92
CA GLY A 17 -3.68 6.86 4.85
C GLY A 17 -2.55 6.48 3.90
N GLY A 18 -2.00 5.27 4.05
CA GLY A 18 -0.96 4.74 3.15
C GLY A 18 -1.42 4.64 1.70
N MET A 19 -2.66 4.16 1.48
CA MET A 19 -3.26 4.08 0.14
C MET A 19 -3.37 5.45 -0.52
N ILE A 20 -3.88 6.46 0.18
CA ILE A 20 -4.02 7.82 -0.33
C ILE A 20 -2.65 8.40 -0.69
N LEU A 21 -1.65 8.21 0.18
CA LEU A 21 -0.29 8.73 -0.04
C LEU A 21 0.34 8.11 -1.30
N ILE A 22 0.17 6.81 -1.49
CA ILE A 22 0.62 6.09 -2.69
C ILE A 22 -0.08 6.63 -3.94
N ILE A 23 -1.42 6.78 -3.91
CA ILE A 23 -2.19 7.24 -5.06
C ILE A 23 -1.77 8.66 -5.46
N ILE A 24 -1.68 9.59 -4.51
CA ILE A 24 -1.28 10.98 -4.79
C ILE A 24 0.13 11.01 -5.37
N SER A 25 1.07 10.29 -4.76
CA SER A 25 2.46 10.26 -5.22
C SER A 25 2.60 9.67 -6.63
N ASN A 26 1.87 8.59 -6.93
CA ASN A 26 1.90 7.99 -8.26
C ASN A 26 1.15 8.83 -9.29
N LEU A 27 0.06 9.52 -8.92
CA LEU A 27 -0.68 10.40 -9.82
C LEU A 27 0.18 11.59 -10.26
N ILE A 28 0.96 12.17 -9.33
CA ILE A 28 1.90 13.24 -9.64
C ILE A 28 3.01 12.74 -10.58
N LEU A 29 3.50 11.51 -10.38
CA LEU A 29 4.53 10.90 -11.22
C LEU A 29 4.03 10.50 -12.62
N LEU A 30 2.77 10.04 -12.74
CA LEU A 30 2.22 9.54 -14.00
C LEU A 30 1.72 10.67 -14.92
N SER A 31 1.48 11.86 -14.37
CA SER A 31 0.85 12.98 -15.08
C SER A 31 1.75 14.22 -15.08
N PRO A 32 2.73 14.32 -16.00
CA PRO A 32 3.56 15.52 -16.14
C PRO A 32 2.76 16.74 -16.63
N HIS A 33 1.48 16.58 -16.96
CA HIS A 33 0.64 17.61 -17.59
C HIS A 33 -0.13 18.50 -16.58
N ILE A 34 -0.20 18.12 -15.30
CA ILE A 34 -1.00 18.85 -14.30
C ILE A 34 -0.19 20.00 -13.67
N LEU A 35 1.14 19.89 -13.64
CA LEU A 35 2.04 20.93 -13.16
C LEU A 35 3.23 21.03 -14.13
N PRO A 36 3.54 22.21 -14.70
CA PRO A 36 4.74 22.43 -15.48
C PRO A 36 5.95 22.54 -14.54
N ILE A 37 6.16 21.55 -13.67
CA ILE A 37 7.38 21.45 -12.88
C ILE A 37 8.38 20.78 -13.79
N ASN A 38 9.43 21.50 -14.16
CA ASN A 38 10.63 20.92 -14.73
C ASN A 38 11.12 19.83 -13.75
N MET A 39 10.70 18.58 -13.96
CA MET A 39 10.93 17.49 -13.01
C MET A 39 12.40 17.12 -13.02
N SER A 40 13.15 17.80 -12.15
CA SER A 40 14.49 17.41 -11.74
C SER A 40 14.45 15.98 -11.18
N THR A 41 15.56 15.25 -11.32
CA THR A 41 15.81 13.94 -10.67
C THR A 41 15.40 13.94 -9.18
N ASN A 42 15.50 15.09 -8.51
CA ASN A 42 15.10 15.29 -7.12
C ASN A 42 13.59 15.09 -6.87
N SER A 43 12.74 15.49 -7.83
CA SER A 43 11.28 15.33 -7.74
C SER A 43 10.88 13.85 -7.76
N TYR A 44 11.51 13.05 -8.63
CA TYR A 44 11.30 11.61 -8.70
C TYR A 44 11.70 10.89 -7.42
N LEU A 45 12.82 11.30 -6.80
CA LEU A 45 13.26 10.78 -5.51
C LEU A 45 12.29 11.14 -4.38
N LEU A 46 11.80 12.39 -4.35
CA LEU A 46 10.84 12.83 -3.33
C LEU A 46 9.50 12.09 -3.45
N PHE A 47 8.88 12.04 -4.64
CA PHE A 47 7.59 11.38 -4.82
C PHE A 47 7.69 9.84 -4.79
N GLY A 48 8.81 9.28 -5.24
CA GLY A 48 9.11 7.86 -5.08
C GLY A 48 9.34 7.48 -3.61
N GLY A 49 10.05 8.31 -2.85
CA GLY A 49 10.21 8.18 -1.40
C GLY A 49 8.88 8.28 -0.66
N LEU A 50 8.04 9.24 -1.03
CA LEU A 50 6.70 9.42 -0.47
C LEU A 50 5.81 8.20 -0.72
N SER A 51 5.83 7.63 -1.93
CA SER A 51 5.15 6.36 -2.23
C SER A 51 5.63 5.22 -1.33
N THR A 52 6.94 5.14 -1.07
CA THR A 52 7.54 4.10 -0.22
C THR A 52 7.07 4.24 1.23
N ILE A 53 6.98 5.46 1.75
CA ILE A 53 6.44 5.74 3.08
C ILE A 53 4.96 5.31 3.16
N GLY A 54 4.18 5.65 2.13
CA GLY A 54 2.78 5.24 2.02
C GLY A 54 2.62 3.72 2.02
N PHE A 55 3.50 3.02 1.30
CA PHE A 55 3.56 1.57 1.27
C PHE A 55 3.87 0.97 2.65
N VAL A 56 4.86 1.50 3.37
CA VAL A 56 5.19 1.02 4.72
C VAL A 56 4.02 1.24 5.68
N MET A 57 3.36 2.40 5.63
CA MET A 57 2.16 2.67 6.44
C MET A 57 1.00 1.73 6.10
N PHE A 58 0.80 1.46 4.82
CA PHE A 58 -0.22 0.52 4.34
C PHE A 58 0.08 -0.90 4.83
N PHE A 59 1.32 -1.36 4.66
CA PHE A 59 1.77 -2.69 5.06
C PHE A 59 1.78 -2.88 6.58
N ALA A 60 2.18 -1.85 7.33
CA ALA A 60 2.07 -1.83 8.79
C ALA A 60 0.61 -1.94 9.24
N GLY A 61 -0.32 -1.29 8.54
CA GLY A 61 -1.77 -1.47 8.70
C GLY A 61 -2.19 -2.93 8.59
N LEU A 62 -1.71 -3.63 7.57
CA LEU A 62 -2.05 -5.03 7.29
C LEU A 62 -1.39 -6.00 8.28
N SER A 63 -0.09 -5.84 8.56
CA SER A 63 0.69 -6.80 9.36
C SER A 63 0.53 -6.58 10.86
N LYS A 64 0.57 -5.33 11.34
CA LYS A 64 0.57 -5.02 12.79
C LYS A 64 -0.84 -5.01 13.38
N TYR A 65 -1.82 -4.53 12.62
CA TYR A 65 -3.21 -4.43 13.08
C TYR A 65 -4.10 -5.57 12.59
N SER A 66 -3.55 -6.53 11.84
CA SER A 66 -4.29 -7.64 11.25
C SER A 66 -5.53 -7.15 10.48
N TYR A 67 -5.40 -6.01 9.82
CA TYR A 67 -6.48 -5.43 9.03
C TYR A 67 -6.62 -6.21 7.73
N LYS A 68 -7.63 -7.09 7.66
CA LYS A 68 -7.80 -8.03 6.53
C LYS A 68 -9.09 -7.77 5.77
N LYS A 69 -9.20 -6.60 5.14
CA LYS A 69 -10.33 -6.30 4.25
C LYS A 69 -10.03 -6.66 2.79
N PRO A 70 -11.03 -7.13 2.02
CA PRO A 70 -10.84 -7.52 0.61
C PRO A 70 -10.27 -6.40 -0.26
N TRP A 71 -10.71 -5.15 -0.07
CA TRP A 71 -10.21 -4.01 -0.84
C TRP A 71 -8.71 -3.80 -0.67
N ALA A 72 -8.17 -4.05 0.53
CA ALA A 72 -6.76 -3.86 0.82
C ALA A 72 -5.90 -4.97 0.20
N PHE A 73 -6.46 -6.19 0.08
CA PHE A 73 -5.85 -7.27 -0.70
C PHE A 73 -5.69 -6.89 -2.17
N TRP A 74 -6.78 -6.44 -2.80
CA TRP A 74 -6.76 -6.03 -4.21
C TRP A 74 -5.82 -4.85 -4.46
N PHE A 75 -5.85 -3.84 -3.58
CA PHE A 75 -4.95 -2.70 -3.68
C PHE A 75 -3.48 -3.11 -3.59
N LEU A 76 -3.11 -3.96 -2.62
CA LEU A 76 -1.74 -4.46 -2.49
C LEU A 76 -1.29 -5.25 -3.72
N GLY A 77 -2.18 -6.05 -4.30
CA GLY A 77 -1.89 -6.85 -5.49
C GLY A 77 -1.63 -5.98 -6.73
N ILE A 78 -2.52 -5.01 -6.97
CA ILE A 78 -2.36 -4.05 -8.08
C ILE A 78 -1.10 -3.21 -7.89
N TYR A 79 -0.86 -2.73 -6.66
CA TYR A 79 0.30 -1.91 -6.37
C TYR A 79 1.62 -2.71 -6.48
N ALA A 80 1.64 -3.96 -6.04
CA ALA A 80 2.78 -4.85 -6.22
C ALA A 80 3.13 -5.10 -7.69
N LEU A 81 2.12 -5.24 -8.56
CA LEU A 81 2.32 -5.32 -10.02
C LEU A 81 2.88 -4.02 -10.59
N LEU A 82 2.43 -2.86 -10.10
CA LEU A 82 2.95 -1.56 -10.50
C LEU A 82 4.41 -1.38 -10.09
N LEU A 83 4.76 -1.81 -8.88
CA LEU A 83 6.12 -1.85 -8.33
C LEU A 83 7.04 -2.79 -9.14
N LEU A 84 6.52 -3.91 -9.65
CA LEU A 84 7.29 -4.82 -10.52
C LEU A 84 7.76 -4.14 -11.82
N ARG A 85 7.05 -3.12 -12.28
CA ARG A 85 7.39 -2.35 -13.48
C ARG A 85 8.54 -1.37 -13.26
N THR A 86 8.88 -1.03 -12.01
CA THR A 86 9.95 -0.08 -11.64
C THR A 86 11.16 -0.79 -11.02
N PRO A 87 12.10 -1.31 -11.82
CA PRO A 87 13.35 -1.88 -11.32
C PRO A 87 14.31 -0.78 -10.80
N PRO A 88 15.19 -1.07 -9.79
CA PRO A 88 15.38 -2.36 -9.12
C PRO A 88 14.64 -2.51 -7.78
N VAL A 89 14.39 -1.41 -7.05
CA VAL A 89 13.80 -1.45 -5.69
C VAL A 89 12.33 -1.86 -5.71
N GLY A 90 11.58 -1.41 -6.73
CA GLY A 90 10.16 -1.74 -6.87
C GLY A 90 9.94 -3.24 -7.06
N THR A 91 10.81 -3.91 -7.82
CA THR A 91 10.70 -5.36 -8.07
C THR A 91 10.81 -6.16 -6.76
N VAL A 92 11.75 -5.82 -5.88
CA VAL A 92 11.93 -6.52 -4.59
C VAL A 92 10.73 -6.31 -3.67
N LEU A 93 10.26 -5.06 -3.55
CA LEU A 93 9.10 -4.72 -2.71
C LEU A 93 7.80 -5.33 -3.25
N GLY A 94 7.63 -5.34 -4.57
CA GLY A 94 6.49 -5.97 -5.22
C GLY A 94 6.50 -7.48 -5.02
N LEU A 95 7.64 -8.15 -5.20
CA LEU A 95 7.76 -9.60 -4.99
C LEU A 95 7.52 -9.98 -3.52
N PHE A 96 8.06 -9.21 -2.58
CA PHE A 96 7.81 -9.38 -1.16
C PHE A 96 6.32 -9.24 -0.82
N SER A 97 5.65 -8.23 -1.37
CA SER A 97 4.22 -7.99 -1.19
C SER A 97 3.36 -9.12 -1.76
N LEU A 98 3.71 -9.61 -2.94
CA LEU A 98 3.07 -10.76 -3.59
C LEU A 98 3.23 -12.02 -2.75
N CYS A 99 4.43 -12.29 -2.23
CA CYS A 99 4.66 -13.43 -1.34
C CYS A 99 3.82 -13.34 -0.05
N TYR A 100 3.74 -12.13 0.53
CA TYR A 100 2.89 -11.86 1.69
C TYR A 100 1.41 -12.11 1.38
N LEU A 101 0.91 -11.60 0.24
CA LEU A 101 -0.47 -11.82 -0.20
C LEU A 101 -0.79 -13.30 -0.40
N VAL A 102 0.11 -14.06 -1.02
CA VAL A 102 -0.08 -15.50 -1.24
C VAL A 102 -0.17 -16.25 0.10
N LYS A 103 0.69 -15.91 1.07
CA LYS A 103 0.65 -16.52 2.42
C LYS A 103 -0.61 -16.12 3.20
N THR A 104 -1.05 -14.87 3.09
CA THR A 104 -2.17 -14.35 3.89
C THR A 104 -3.51 -14.35 3.17
N ARG A 105 -3.60 -14.80 1.90
CA ARG A 105 -4.83 -14.84 1.10
C ARG A 105 -5.99 -15.51 1.85
N ALA A 106 -5.70 -16.62 2.53
CA ALA A 106 -6.70 -17.36 3.28
C ALA A 106 -7.31 -16.52 4.40
N ALA A 107 -6.56 -15.59 4.97
CA ALA A 107 -7.04 -14.73 6.05
C ALA A 107 -7.74 -13.45 5.58
N PHE A 108 -7.58 -13.04 4.32
CA PHE A 108 -8.37 -11.97 3.69
C PHE A 108 -9.72 -12.47 3.15
N PHE A 109 -9.77 -13.74 2.74
CA PHE A 109 -10.96 -14.41 2.20
C PHE A 109 -11.58 -15.42 3.17
N ALA A 110 -11.06 -15.57 4.39
CA ALA A 110 -11.72 -16.27 5.47
C ALA A 110 -13.00 -15.51 5.80
N LYS A 111 -14.07 -15.89 5.10
CA LYS A 111 -15.46 -15.58 5.42
C LYS A 111 -15.62 -15.91 6.91
N ASN A 112 -16.20 -15.00 7.69
CA ASN A 112 -16.65 -15.30 9.05
C ASN A 112 -17.60 -16.51 8.99
N THR A 113 -17.10 -17.73 9.12
CA THR A 113 -17.89 -18.94 9.44
C THR A 113 -18.02 -19.10 10.95
N ALA A 114 -17.98 -17.98 11.68
CA ALA A 114 -18.24 -17.89 13.11
C ALA A 114 -18.76 -16.48 13.43
N GLN A 115 -19.99 -16.20 13.00
CA GLN A 115 -20.88 -15.27 13.70
C GLN A 115 -22.19 -15.99 13.92
#